data_AF-A0A2T7U4S3-F1
#
_entry.id   AF-A0A2T7U4S3-F1
#
_cell.length_a   1.000
_cell.length_b   1.000
_cell.length_c   1.000
_cell.angle_alpha   90.00
_cell.angle_beta   90.00
_cell.angle_gamma   90.00
#
_symmetry.space_group_name_H-M   'P 1'
#
loop_
_entity.id
_entity.type
_entity.pdbx_description
1 polymer ?
#
loop_
_entity_poly.entity_id
_entity_poly.type
_entity_poly.pdbx_seq_one_letter_code
_entity_poly.pdbx_strand_id
1 'polypeptide(L)'
;MENADNKSQAKPNPFRKLWPDVTTEEGRSEAIKAGAIALAYIAVSYVIVIALILTTGQDLMGALDGIEVAISLGLNVVAIVIASLMAWFLYKRQNFIIAFIGLAWIVLEVVMRLAAAPGRGIVVAVLALLFSINGVRGALAAKKAPQAPVGA
;
A
#
# COMPACT_ATOMS: atom_id res chain seq x y z
N MET A 1 -22.18 -45.43 -14.90
CA MET A 1 -21.88 -45.40 -13.46
C MET A 1 -20.96 -44.24 -13.21
N GLU A 2 -21.46 -43.35 -12.38
CA GLU A 2 -21.07 -41.97 -12.11
C GLU A 2 -19.77 -41.95 -11.29
N ASN A 3 -18.67 -41.51 -11.89
CA ASN A 3 -17.46 -41.20 -11.10
C ASN A 3 -17.69 -39.84 -10.49
N ALA A 4 -18.16 -39.90 -9.25
CA ALA A 4 -18.42 -38.77 -8.37
C ALA A 4 -17.28 -37.76 -8.40
N ASP A 5 -17.68 -36.52 -8.68
CA ASP A 5 -17.01 -35.26 -8.37
C ASP A 5 -16.15 -35.38 -7.11
N ASN A 6 -14.87 -35.70 -7.28
CA ASN A 6 -13.85 -35.47 -6.27
C ASN A 6 -13.50 -33.97 -6.31
N LYS A 7 -14.48 -33.13 -5.95
CA LYS A 7 -14.26 -31.72 -5.62
C LYS A 7 -13.43 -31.71 -4.35
N SER A 8 -12.12 -31.82 -4.53
CA SER A 8 -11.11 -31.58 -3.51
C SER A 8 -11.44 -30.24 -2.86
N GLN A 9 -12.10 -30.30 -1.71
CA GLN A 9 -12.35 -29.16 -0.85
C GLN A 9 -10.99 -28.76 -0.25
N ALA A 10 -10.17 -28.10 -1.06
CA ALA A 10 -8.96 -27.47 -0.60
C ALA A 10 -9.37 -26.45 0.46
N LYS A 11 -9.04 -26.75 1.72
CA LYS A 11 -9.27 -25.83 2.85
C LYS A 11 -8.75 -24.44 2.44
N PRO A 12 -9.55 -23.37 2.62
CA PRO A 12 -9.10 -22.03 2.27
C PRO A 12 -7.86 -21.73 3.11
N ASN A 13 -6.69 -21.72 2.46
CA ASN A 13 -5.43 -21.44 3.12
C ASN A 13 -5.46 -19.96 3.56
N PRO A 14 -5.48 -19.65 4.88
CA PRO A 14 -5.61 -18.27 5.35
C PRO A 14 -4.44 -17.39 4.89
N PHE A 15 -3.28 -17.99 4.60
CA PHE A 15 -2.12 -17.31 4.06
C PHE A 15 -2.32 -16.81 2.62
N ARG A 16 -3.31 -17.32 1.89
CA ARG A 16 -3.58 -16.92 0.50
C ARG A 16 -4.05 -15.46 0.39
N LYS A 17 -4.70 -14.93 1.45
CA LYS A 17 -5.07 -13.50 1.53
C LYS A 17 -3.86 -12.59 1.78
N LEU A 18 -2.87 -13.06 2.52
CA LEU A 18 -1.65 -12.32 2.84
C LEU A 18 -0.60 -12.40 1.74
N TRP A 19 -0.61 -13.49 0.97
CA TRP A 19 0.37 -13.75 -0.09
C TRP A 19 -0.30 -14.41 -1.30
N PRO A 20 -1.07 -13.64 -2.09
CA PRO A 20 -1.81 -14.17 -3.23
C PRO A 20 -0.88 -14.74 -4.31
N ASP A 21 -1.42 -15.71 -5.06
CA ASP A 21 -0.72 -16.37 -6.16
C ASP A 21 -0.80 -15.55 -7.45
N VAL A 22 0.31 -14.90 -7.78
CA VAL A 22 0.42 -14.00 -8.94
C VAL A 22 0.49 -14.71 -10.30
N THR A 23 0.42 -16.05 -10.33
CA THR A 23 0.29 -16.79 -11.60
C THR A 23 -1.13 -16.74 -12.17
N THR A 24 -2.12 -16.53 -11.30
CA THR A 24 -3.53 -16.42 -11.69
C THR A 24 -3.93 -14.96 -11.92
N GLU A 25 -4.92 -14.71 -12.78
CA GLU A 25 -5.43 -13.34 -12.99
C GLU A 25 -6.02 -12.74 -11.71
N GLU A 26 -6.82 -13.51 -10.99
CA GLU A 26 -7.40 -13.11 -9.70
C GLU A 26 -6.32 -12.78 -8.68
N GLY A 27 -5.32 -13.65 -8.50
CA GLY A 27 -4.26 -13.41 -7.52
C GLY A 27 -3.34 -12.25 -7.89
N ARG A 28 -3.15 -11.93 -9.19
CA ARG A 28 -2.49 -10.67 -9.60
C ARG A 28 -3.29 -9.45 -9.20
N SER A 29 -4.60 -9.47 -9.46
CA SER A 29 -5.51 -8.38 -9.09
C SER A 29 -5.52 -8.16 -7.56
N GLU A 30 -5.58 -9.24 -6.78
CA GLU A 30 -5.50 -9.17 -5.31
C GLU A 30 -4.15 -8.62 -4.83
N ALA A 31 -3.03 -9.05 -5.43
CA ALA A 31 -1.70 -8.56 -5.08
C ALA A 31 -1.56 -7.05 -5.33
N ILE A 32 -2.09 -6.56 -6.46
CA ILE A 32 -2.10 -5.12 -6.80
C ILE A 32 -3.00 -4.34 -5.84
N LYS A 33 -4.19 -4.88 -5.52
CA LYS A 33 -5.09 -4.28 -4.52
C LYS A 33 -4.41 -4.14 -3.17
N ALA A 34 -3.68 -5.15 -2.72
CA ALA A 34 -2.90 -5.07 -1.48
C ALA A 34 -1.89 -3.91 -1.53
N GLY A 35 -1.14 -3.77 -2.63
CA GLY A 35 -0.22 -2.64 -2.82
C GLY A 35 -0.92 -1.27 -2.83
N ALA A 36 -2.08 -1.17 -3.49
CA ALA A 36 -2.86 0.07 -3.50
C ALA A 36 -3.40 0.43 -2.11
N ILE A 37 -3.81 -0.56 -1.32
CA ILE A 37 -4.22 -0.37 0.08
C ILE A 37 -3.03 0.12 0.92
N ALA A 38 -1.83 -0.42 0.71
CA ALA A 38 -0.64 0.04 1.41
C ALA A 38 -0.31 1.52 1.11
N LEU A 39 -0.49 1.96 -0.14
CA LEU A 39 -0.36 3.36 -0.52
C LEU A 39 -1.48 4.25 0.06
N ALA A 40 -2.72 3.76 0.05
CA ALA A 40 -3.83 4.45 0.69
C ALA A 40 -3.61 4.62 2.20
N TYR A 41 -2.99 3.63 2.85
CA TYR A 41 -2.58 3.72 4.25
C TYR A 41 -1.62 4.89 4.50
N ILE A 42 -0.66 5.17 3.59
CA ILE A 42 0.20 6.35 3.71
C ILE A 42 -0.63 7.63 3.73
N ALA A 43 -1.55 7.78 2.78
CA ALA A 43 -2.43 8.96 2.71
C ALA A 43 -3.25 9.13 4.01
N VAL A 44 -3.87 8.06 4.51
CA VAL A 44 -4.60 8.07 5.78
C VAL A 44 -3.67 8.45 6.95
N SER A 45 -2.43 7.96 6.95
CA SER A 45 -1.49 8.28 8.02
C SER A 45 -1.14 9.77 8.06
N TYR A 46 -1.00 10.44 6.91
CA TYR A 46 -0.79 11.89 6.86
C TYR A 46 -2.06 12.69 7.23
N VAL A 47 -3.26 12.17 6.95
CA VAL A 47 -4.50 12.77 7.45
C VAL A 47 -4.52 12.76 8.98
N ILE A 48 -4.09 11.66 9.60
CA ILE A 48 -3.97 11.56 11.07
C ILE A 48 -2.93 12.56 11.59
N VAL A 49 -1.78 12.70 10.92
CA VAL A 49 -0.76 13.70 11.28
C VAL A 49 -1.32 15.12 11.23
N ILE A 50 -2.04 15.49 10.16
CA ILE A 50 -2.72 16.80 10.07
C ILE A 50 -3.70 16.98 11.23
N ALA A 51 -4.52 15.98 11.53
CA ALA A 51 -5.48 16.06 12.64
C ALA A 51 -4.77 16.28 13.99
N LEU A 52 -3.63 15.64 14.22
CA LEU A 52 -2.80 15.85 15.42
C LEU A 52 -2.21 17.25 15.47
N ILE A 53 -1.64 17.74 14.37
CA ILE A 53 -1.08 19.10 14.29
C ILE A 53 -2.15 20.14 14.61
N LEU A 54 -3.35 20.01 14.03
CA LEU A 54 -4.45 20.95 14.22
C LEU A 54 -5.04 20.93 15.64
N THR A 55 -4.94 19.81 16.35
CA THR A 55 -5.54 19.64 17.69
C THR A 55 -4.54 19.86 18.83
N THR A 56 -3.26 19.57 18.61
CA THR A 56 -2.21 19.60 19.64
C THR A 56 -1.14 20.67 19.41
N GLY A 57 -1.04 21.19 18.18
CA GLY A 57 0.07 22.07 17.78
C GLY A 57 1.43 21.36 17.71
N GLN A 58 1.44 20.02 17.74
CA GLN A 58 2.65 19.20 17.73
C GLN A 58 2.68 18.28 16.52
N ASP A 59 3.87 18.04 16.00
CA ASP A 59 4.16 16.99 15.03
C ASP A 59 5.04 15.90 15.65
N LEU A 60 5.58 15.00 14.80
CA LEU A 60 6.49 13.94 15.25
C LEU A 60 7.86 14.46 15.74
N MET A 61 8.21 15.70 15.43
CA MET A 61 9.49 16.33 15.77
C MET A 61 9.38 17.31 16.96
N GLY A 62 8.18 17.79 17.29
CA GLY A 62 7.94 18.61 18.48
C GLY A 62 6.82 19.62 18.33
N ALA A 63 6.86 20.67 19.16
CA ALA A 63 5.96 21.81 19.04
C ALA A 63 6.37 22.68 17.85
N LEU A 64 5.39 23.10 17.06
CA LEU A 64 5.60 23.92 15.86
C LEU A 64 5.22 25.38 16.12
N ASP A 65 5.95 26.32 15.52
CA ASP A 65 5.56 27.72 15.47
C ASP A 65 4.58 28.03 14.31
N GLY A 66 4.03 29.24 14.27
CA GLY A 66 2.98 29.60 13.31
C GLY A 66 3.34 29.43 11.83
N ILE A 67 4.62 29.63 11.45
CA ILE A 67 5.08 29.44 10.06
C ILE A 67 5.34 27.95 9.80
N GLU A 68 5.96 27.26 10.77
CA GLU A 68 6.23 25.83 10.69
C GLU A 68 4.95 24.99 10.57
N VAL A 69 3.88 25.37 11.27
CA VAL A 69 2.55 24.74 11.15
C VAL A 69 2.05 24.85 9.71
N ALA A 70 2.09 26.03 9.10
CA ALA A 70 1.60 26.24 7.74
C ALA A 70 2.39 25.43 6.70
N ILE A 71 3.72 25.39 6.85
CA ILE A 71 4.61 24.59 5.98
C ILE A 71 4.32 23.10 6.16
N SER A 72 4.26 22.63 7.41
CA SER A 72 4.01 21.23 7.74
C SER A 72 2.65 20.77 7.20
N LEU A 73 1.58 21.56 7.39
CA LEU A 73 0.27 21.27 6.82
C LEU A 73 0.31 21.20 5.29
N GLY A 74 0.97 22.16 4.63
CA GLY A 74 1.11 22.17 3.18
C GLY A 74 1.81 20.91 2.65
N LEU A 75 2.92 20.51 3.26
CA LEU A 75 3.66 19.30 2.88
C LEU A 75 2.83 18.03 3.08
N ASN A 76 2.12 17.92 4.21
CA ASN A 76 1.25 16.76 4.47
C ASN A 76 0.09 16.68 3.47
N VAL A 77 -0.54 17.82 3.11
CA VAL A 77 -1.60 17.85 2.08
C VAL A 77 -1.08 17.38 0.72
N VAL A 78 0.09 17.87 0.30
CA VAL A 78 0.73 17.42 -0.95
C VAL A 78 1.02 15.93 -0.91
N ALA A 79 1.56 15.43 0.21
CA ALA A 79 1.84 14.00 0.40
C ALA A 79 0.57 13.14 0.30
N ILE A 80 -0.55 13.58 0.89
CA ILE A 80 -1.86 12.91 0.79
C ILE A 80 -2.32 12.82 -0.68
N VAL A 81 -2.23 13.92 -1.43
CA VAL A 81 -2.65 13.96 -2.84
C VAL A 81 -1.79 13.02 -3.67
N ILE A 82 -0.46 13.07 -3.53
CA ILE A 82 0.44 12.21 -4.29
C ILE A 82 0.21 10.74 -3.93
N ALA A 83 0.14 10.38 -2.64
CA ALA A 83 -0.10 9.01 -2.20
C ALA A 83 -1.45 8.47 -2.71
N SER A 84 -2.50 9.29 -2.68
CA SER A 84 -3.83 8.94 -3.19
C SER A 84 -3.83 8.73 -4.70
N LEU A 85 -3.16 9.60 -5.45
CA LEU A 85 -2.98 9.46 -6.89
C LEU A 85 -2.18 8.21 -7.24
N MET A 86 -1.09 7.93 -6.52
CA MET A 86 -0.30 6.72 -6.70
C MET A 86 -1.11 5.45 -6.40
N ALA A 87 -1.88 5.43 -5.31
CA ALA A 87 -2.78 4.32 -5.00
C ALA A 87 -3.79 4.08 -6.13
N TRP A 88 -4.40 5.15 -6.64
CA TRP A 88 -5.32 5.08 -7.78
C TRP A 88 -4.65 4.59 -9.05
N PHE A 89 -3.47 5.10 -9.41
CA PHE A 89 -2.72 4.68 -10.59
C PHE A 89 -2.25 3.23 -10.50
N LEU A 90 -1.82 2.78 -9.32
CA LEU A 90 -1.48 1.38 -9.09
C LEU A 90 -2.72 0.49 -9.25
N TYR A 91 -3.85 0.88 -8.66
CA TYR A 91 -5.10 0.12 -8.76
C TYR A 91 -5.66 0.04 -10.18
N LYS A 92 -5.73 1.17 -10.90
CA LYS A 92 -6.37 1.25 -12.22
C LYS A 92 -5.45 0.90 -13.38
N ARG A 93 -4.18 1.36 -13.34
CA ARG A 93 -3.24 1.17 -14.46
C ARG A 93 -2.23 0.07 -14.22
N GLN A 94 -2.19 -0.53 -13.02
CA GLN A 94 -1.26 -1.61 -12.68
C GLN A 94 0.20 -1.25 -12.99
N ASN A 95 0.53 0.05 -12.87
CA ASN A 95 1.80 0.57 -13.36
C ASN A 95 2.95 0.11 -12.46
N PHE A 96 3.85 -0.67 -13.05
CA PHE A 96 5.05 -1.20 -12.40
C PHE A 96 5.92 -0.13 -11.75
N ILE A 97 6.09 1.03 -12.41
CA ILE A 97 6.93 2.12 -11.90
C ILE A 97 6.32 2.67 -10.60
N ILE A 98 4.99 2.88 -10.59
CA ILE A 98 4.27 3.38 -9.40
C ILE A 98 4.35 2.36 -8.26
N ALA A 99 4.27 1.06 -8.55
CA ALA A 99 4.44 0.03 -7.52
C ALA A 99 5.83 0.11 -6.85
N PHE A 100 6.89 0.31 -7.64
CA PHE A 100 8.25 0.44 -7.13
C PHE A 100 8.49 1.72 -6.33
N ILE A 101 8.03 2.87 -6.86
CA ILE A 101 8.11 4.16 -6.14
C ILE A 101 7.32 4.06 -4.83
N GLY A 102 6.14 3.43 -4.86
CA GLY A 102 5.32 3.21 -3.67
C GLY A 102 6.00 2.35 -2.61
N LEU A 103 6.67 1.26 -3.03
CA LEU A 103 7.46 0.43 -2.13
C LEU A 103 8.62 1.23 -1.52
N ALA A 104 9.35 2.00 -2.32
CA ALA A 104 10.45 2.83 -1.82
C ALA A 104 9.95 3.87 -0.79
N TRP A 105 8.80 4.51 -1.03
CA TRP A 105 8.19 5.43 -0.08
C TRP A 105 7.81 4.72 1.21
N ILE A 106 7.13 3.56 1.15
CA ILE A 106 6.76 2.80 2.36
C ILE A 106 8.00 2.39 3.15
N VAL A 107 9.06 1.91 2.48
CA VAL A 107 10.32 1.59 3.14
C VAL A 107 10.87 2.82 3.86
N LEU A 108 10.91 3.98 3.20
CA LEU A 108 11.40 5.22 3.79
C LEU A 108 10.57 5.64 5.02
N GLU A 109 9.24 5.63 4.90
CA GLU A 109 8.32 5.94 6.02
C GLU A 109 8.53 5.00 7.21
N VAL A 110 8.66 3.69 6.96
CA VAL A 110 8.90 2.71 8.02
C VAL A 110 10.26 2.95 8.69
N VAL A 111 11.32 3.19 7.92
CA VAL A 111 12.66 3.47 8.45
C VAL A 111 12.66 4.76 9.29
N MET A 112 12.04 5.84 8.81
CA MET A 112 11.94 7.09 9.55
C MET A 112 11.15 6.93 10.85
N ARG A 113 10.02 6.20 10.83
CA ARG A 113 9.21 5.95 12.03
C ARG A 113 9.94 5.08 13.05
N LEU A 114 10.67 4.06 12.61
CA LEU A 114 11.46 3.21 13.49
C LEU A 114 12.62 3.98 14.13
N ALA A 115 13.23 4.92 13.39
CA ALA A 115 14.26 5.80 13.91
C ALA A 115 13.71 6.83 14.92
N ALA A 116 12.53 7.40 14.65
CA ALA A 116 11.93 8.42 15.51
C ALA A 116 11.25 7.84 16.77
N ALA A 117 10.55 6.70 16.65
CA ALA A 117 9.76 6.12 17.73
C ALA A 117 9.81 4.57 17.70
N PRO A 118 10.92 3.96 18.14
CA PRO A 118 11.08 2.51 18.09
C PRO A 118 10.01 1.78 18.91
N GLY A 119 9.41 0.75 18.32
CA GLY A 119 8.46 -0.17 18.97
C GLY A 119 6.98 0.17 18.81
N ARG A 120 6.59 1.42 18.54
CA ARG A 120 5.18 1.80 18.33
C ARG A 120 4.81 1.66 16.85
N GLY A 121 3.77 0.88 16.55
CA GLY A 121 3.25 0.73 15.19
C GLY A 121 4.05 -0.19 14.27
N ILE A 122 5.03 -0.95 14.80
CA ILE A 122 5.87 -1.85 14.00
C ILE A 122 5.06 -2.92 13.25
N VAL A 123 3.98 -3.41 13.85
CA VAL A 123 3.09 -4.40 13.22
C VAL A 123 2.43 -3.81 11.97
N VAL A 124 1.92 -2.58 12.07
CA VAL A 124 1.29 -1.89 10.93
C VAL A 124 2.30 -1.58 9.84
N ALA A 125 3.52 -1.17 10.23
CA ALA A 125 4.63 -0.94 9.31
C ALA A 125 5.01 -2.22 8.53
N VAL A 126 5.15 -3.36 9.22
CA VAL A 126 5.44 -4.66 8.58
C VAL A 126 4.33 -5.08 7.63
N LEU A 127 3.06 -4.92 8.03
CA LEU A 127 1.91 -5.24 7.16
C LEU A 127 1.87 -4.34 5.91
N ALA A 128 2.08 -3.03 6.06
CA ALA A 128 2.16 -2.10 4.94
C ALA A 128 3.30 -2.47 3.98
N LEU A 129 4.46 -2.86 4.51
CA LEU A 129 5.60 -3.32 3.71
C LEU A 129 5.26 -4.60 2.94
N LEU A 130 4.69 -5.61 3.60
CA LEU A 130 4.29 -6.87 2.96
C LEU A 130 3.26 -6.64 1.85
N PHE A 131 2.26 -5.80 2.10
CA PHE A 131 1.25 -5.43 1.10
C PHE A 131 1.86 -4.66 -0.07
N SER A 132 2.82 -3.77 0.17
CA SER A 132 3.54 -3.08 -0.90
C SER A 132 4.38 -4.02 -1.75
N ILE A 133 5.06 -5.00 -1.14
CA ILE A 133 5.82 -6.04 -1.85
C ILE A 133 4.87 -6.85 -2.75
N ASN A 134 3.69 -7.21 -2.25
CA ASN A 134 2.66 -7.86 -3.07
C ASN A 134 2.23 -6.98 -4.25
N GLY A 135 2.07 -5.67 -4.05
CA GLY A 135 1.79 -4.73 -5.13
C GLY A 135 2.82 -4.80 -6.26
N VAL A 136 4.10 -4.81 -5.91
CA VAL A 136 5.21 -4.95 -6.87
C VAL A 136 5.19 -6.31 -7.57
N ARG A 137 4.98 -7.40 -6.82
CA ARG A 137 4.88 -8.76 -7.40
C ARG A 137 3.73 -8.87 -8.39
N GLY A 138 2.57 -8.31 -8.04
CA GLY A 138 1.39 -8.26 -8.90
C GLY A 138 1.65 -7.46 -10.18
N ALA A 139 2.23 -6.27 -10.06
CA ALA A 139 2.57 -5.42 -11.22
C ALA A 139 3.64 -6.06 -12.14
N LEU A 140 4.62 -6.77 -11.56
CA LEU A 140 5.59 -7.56 -12.34
C LEU A 140 4.93 -8.67 -13.14
N ALA A 141 4.02 -9.42 -12.51
CA ALA A 141 3.29 -10.51 -13.16
C ALA A 141 2.31 -9.99 -14.22
N ALA A 142 1.71 -8.80 -14.01
CA ALA A 142 0.88 -8.13 -15.01
C ALA A 142 1.70 -7.69 -16.24
N LYS A 143 2.94 -7.22 -16.05
CA LYS A 143 3.84 -6.85 -17.16
C LYS A 143 4.29 -8.07 -17.98
N LYS A 144 4.45 -9.23 -17.34
CA LYS A 144 4.96 -10.45 -17.98
C LYS A 144 3.90 -11.26 -18.73
N ALA A 145 2.62 -11.12 -18.36
CA ALA A 145 1.58 -11.81 -19.11
C ALA A 145 1.21 -11.00 -20.35
N PRO A 146 1.09 -11.62 -21.53
CA PRO A 146 0.49 -10.97 -22.68
C PRO A 146 -0.91 -10.52 -22.29
N GLN A 147 -1.17 -9.22 -22.41
CA GLN A 147 -2.52 -8.70 -22.22
C GLN A 147 -3.40 -9.37 -23.25
N ALA A 148 -4.38 -10.18 -22.82
CA ALA A 148 -5.49 -10.52 -23.70
C ALA A 148 -6.10 -9.18 -24.14
N PRO A 149 -6.35 -8.97 -25.45
CA PRO A 149 -6.86 -7.70 -25.95
C PRO A 149 -8.13 -7.35 -25.18
N VAL A 150 -8.07 -6.23 -24.46
CA VAL A 150 -9.21 -5.67 -23.74
C VAL A 150 -10.17 -5.16 -24.79
N GLY A 151 -11.17 -5.98 -25.15
CA GLY A 151 -12.37 -5.60 -25.93
C GLY A 151 -12.11 -4.82 -27.21
N ALA A 152 -12.07 -5.54 -28.34
CA ALA A 152 -12.53 -4.99 -29.61
C ALA A 152 -14.07 -4.97 -29.64
#